data_AF-S7U1V9-F1
#
_entry.id   AF-S7U1V9-F1
#
_cell.length_a   1.000
_cell.length_b   1.000
_cell.length_c   1.000
_cell.angle_alpha   90.00
_cell.angle_beta   90.00
_cell.angle_gamma   90.00
#
_symmetry.space_group_name_H-M   'P 1'
#
loop_
_entity.id
_entity.type
_entity.pdbx_description
1 polymer ?
#
loop_
_entity_poly.entity_id
_entity_poly.type
_entity_poly.pdbx_seq_one_letter_code
_entity_poly.pdbx_strand_id
1 'polypeptide(L)'
;MNMRGSTGYALLTVIGMAVMFFLLCIHPLFHRANVERARALRRAMVADLGITDLCLFTEAPYTRNPAVTDGHAPFQNHPLALEHMPSGIFIRPSHRLSRPANALD
;
A
#
# COMPACT_ATOMS: atom_id res chain seq x y z
N MET A 1 -34.52 -16.54 -31.09
CA MET A 1 -34.16 -16.86 -29.69
C MET A 1 -34.75 -15.77 -28.80
N ASN A 2 -35.81 -16.06 -28.04
CA ASN A 2 -36.37 -15.08 -27.10
C ASN A 2 -35.42 -14.94 -25.90
N MET A 3 -34.75 -13.80 -25.83
CA MET A 3 -33.85 -13.49 -24.73
C MET A 3 -34.68 -13.18 -23.49
N ARG A 4 -34.46 -13.91 -22.39
CA ARG A 4 -35.13 -13.63 -21.11
C ARG A 4 -34.72 -12.23 -20.65
N GLY A 5 -35.65 -11.44 -20.11
CA GLY A 5 -35.36 -10.06 -19.68
C GLY A 5 -34.17 -9.95 -18.73
N SER A 6 -33.95 -10.95 -17.88
CA SER A 6 -32.78 -11.04 -16.98
C SER A 6 -31.45 -11.16 -17.74
N THR A 7 -31.42 -11.86 -18.88
CA THR A 7 -30.21 -12.00 -19.72
C THR A 7 -29.82 -10.65 -20.34
N GLY A 8 -30.80 -9.83 -20.72
CA GLY A 8 -30.55 -8.49 -21.24
C GLY A 8 -29.90 -7.57 -20.19
N TYR A 9 -30.40 -7.59 -18.96
CA TYR A 9 -29.83 -6.81 -17.86
C TYR A 9 -28.40 -7.27 -17.51
N ALA A 10 -28.17 -8.58 -17.43
CA ALA A 10 -26.83 -9.12 -17.15
C ALA A 10 -25.80 -8.75 -18.24
N LEU A 11 -26.22 -8.70 -19.50
CA LEU A 11 -25.34 -8.27 -20.60
C LEU A 11 -25.01 -6.78 -20.49
N LEU A 12 -26.01 -5.94 -20.17
CA LEU A 12 -25.82 -4.51 -19.96
C LEU A 12 -24.84 -4.22 -18.83
N THR A 13 -24.96 -4.91 -17.69
CA THR A 13 -24.06 -4.70 -16.54
C THR A 13 -22.63 -5.10 -16.87
N VAL A 14 -22.42 -6.24 -17.54
CA VAL A 14 -21.09 -6.69 -17.96
C VAL A 14 -20.46 -5.71 -18.95
N ILE A 15 -21.22 -5.21 -19.92
CA ILE A 15 -20.74 -4.19 -20.86
C ILE A 15 -20.37 -2.91 -20.12
N GLY A 16 -21.21 -2.45 -19.19
CA GLY A 16 -20.93 -1.27 -18.38
C GLY A 16 -19.64 -1.40 -17.56
N MET A 17 -19.43 -2.55 -16.93
CA MET A 17 -18.20 -2.85 -16.18
C MET A 17 -16.98 -2.89 -17.10
N ALA A 18 -17.09 -3.51 -18.28
CA ALA A 18 -15.99 -3.54 -19.25
C ALA A 18 -15.63 -2.12 -19.71
N VAL A 19 -16.62 -1.30 -20.07
CA VAL A 19 -16.40 0.10 -20.47
C VAL A 19 -15.72 0.88 -19.34
N MET A 20 -16.20 0.76 -18.10
CA MET A 20 -15.59 1.42 -16.95
C MET A 20 -14.13 0.99 -16.76
N PHE A 21 -13.84 -0.31 -16.91
CA PHE A 21 -12.49 -0.84 -16.82
C PHE A 21 -11.57 -0.25 -17.91
N PHE A 22 -12.02 -0.22 -19.16
CA PHE A 22 -11.24 0.38 -20.26
C PHE A 22 -11.00 1.87 -20.04
N LEU A 23 -12.00 2.61 -19.58
CA LEU A 23 -11.85 4.03 -19.24
C LEU A 23 -10.80 4.23 -18.14
N LEU A 24 -10.79 3.38 -17.11
CA LEU A 24 -9.78 3.43 -16.05
C LEU A 24 -8.37 3.16 -16.59
N CYS A 25 -8.21 2.22 -17.51
CA CYS A 25 -6.91 1.93 -18.14
C CYS A 25 -6.44 3.07 -19.07
N ILE A 26 -7.36 3.77 -19.72
CA ILE A 26 -7.05 4.86 -20.66
C ILE A 26 -6.81 6.19 -19.93
N HIS A 27 -7.52 6.47 -18.84
CA HIS A 27 -7.38 7.68 -18.01
C HIS A 27 -5.94 8.10 -17.70
N PRO A 28 -5.00 7.21 -17.30
CA PRO A 28 -3.63 7.60 -17.02
C PRO A 28 -2.87 8.06 -18.27
N LEU A 29 -3.26 7.63 -19.49
CA LEU A 29 -2.61 8.05 -20.73
C LEU A 29 -2.76 9.56 -20.98
N PHE A 30 -3.94 10.12 -20.67
CA PHE A 30 -4.21 11.55 -20.86
C PHE A 30 -3.50 12.43 -19.83
N HIS A 31 -3.23 11.89 -18.63
CA HIS A 31 -2.67 12.67 -17.52
C HIS A 31 -1.17 12.47 -17.31
N ARG A 32 -0.49 11.65 -18.14
CA ARG A 32 0.94 11.33 -17.96
C ARG A 32 1.82 12.56 -17.84
N ALA A 33 1.69 13.51 -18.76
CA ALA A 33 2.55 14.69 -18.79
C ALA A 33 2.42 15.56 -17.52
N ASN A 34 1.19 15.75 -17.03
CA ASN A 34 0.93 16.54 -15.82
C ASN A 34 1.42 15.79 -14.56
N VAL A 35 1.22 14.47 -14.51
CA VAL A 35 1.70 13.63 -13.41
C VAL A 35 3.22 13.62 -13.35
N GLU A 36 3.91 13.48 -14.49
CA GLU A 36 5.38 13.48 -14.56
C GLU A 36 5.97 14.85 -14.17
N ARG A 37 5.37 15.96 -14.62
CA ARG A 37 5.77 17.30 -14.16
C ARG A 37 5.61 17.46 -12.65
N ALA A 38 4.46 17.06 -12.11
CA ALA A 38 4.20 17.13 -10.67
C ALA A 38 5.13 16.20 -9.87
N ARG A 39 5.52 15.03 -10.42
CA ARG A 39 6.52 14.13 -9.82
C ARG A 39 7.91 14.75 -9.83
N ALA A 40 8.34 15.36 -10.93
CA ALA A 40 9.63 16.02 -11.04
C ALA A 40 9.77 17.17 -10.01
N LEU A 41 8.72 18.01 -9.89
CA LEU A 41 8.68 19.09 -8.90
C LEU A 41 8.77 18.55 -7.46
N ARG A 42 8.01 17.50 -7.13
CA ARG A 42 8.08 16.84 -5.81
C ARG A 42 9.45 16.26 -5.52
N ARG A 43 10.10 15.62 -6.51
CA ARG A 43 11.46 15.08 -6.34
C ARG A 43 12.47 16.19 -6.04
N ALA A 44 12.38 17.32 -6.73
CA ALA A 44 13.24 18.47 -6.46
C ALA A 44 13.04 19.00 -5.03
N MET A 45 11.79 19.16 -4.59
CA MET A 45 11.48 19.58 -3.22
C MET A 45 11.97 18.58 -2.16
N VAL A 46 11.80 17.27 -2.40
CA VAL A 46 12.29 16.22 -1.48
C VAL A 46 13.81 16.27 -1.34
N ALA A 47 14.53 16.50 -2.44
CA ALA A 47 15.99 16.62 -2.44
C ALA A 47 16.46 17.88 -1.70
N ASP A 48 15.82 19.03 -1.94
CA ASP A 48 16.15 20.32 -1.32
C ASP A 48 15.90 20.32 0.19
N LEU A 49 14.78 19.72 0.60
CA LEU A 49 14.40 19.62 2.01
C LEU A 49 15.11 18.47 2.75
N GLY A 50 15.92 17.67 2.06
CA GLY A 50 16.60 16.51 2.66
C GLY A 50 15.63 15.46 3.22
N ILE A 51 14.42 15.35 2.66
CA ILE A 51 13.42 14.38 3.12
C ILE A 51 13.89 12.99 2.69
N THR A 52 14.17 12.12 3.66
CA THR A 52 14.61 10.75 3.40
C THR A 52 13.43 9.90 2.97
N ASP A 53 13.37 9.64 1.67
CA ASP A 53 12.61 8.60 0.97
C ASP A 53 11.07 8.70 0.96
N LEU A 54 10.50 7.98 0.00
CA LEU A 54 9.08 7.82 -0.28
C LEU A 54 8.31 7.40 0.98
N CYS A 55 7.49 8.32 1.51
CA CYS A 55 6.48 8.01 2.51
C CYS A 55 5.43 7.07 1.87
N LEU A 56 5.68 5.75 1.96
CA LEU A 56 4.75 4.72 1.51
C LEU A 56 3.46 4.71 2.36
N PHE A 57 3.57 5.14 3.61
CA PHE A 57 2.50 5.17 4.59
C PHE A 57 2.50 6.51 5.32
N THR A 58 1.37 7.21 5.29
CA THR A 58 1.17 8.55 5.88
C THR A 58 0.89 8.49 7.38
N GLU A 59 1.42 7.48 8.03
CA GLU A 59 1.01 7.07 9.36
C GLU A 59 1.75 7.86 10.45
N ALA A 60 0.99 8.41 11.40
CA ALA A 60 1.49 9.15 12.54
C ALA A 60 1.01 8.43 13.81
N PRO A 61 1.76 7.42 14.27
CA PRO A 61 2.52 7.63 15.49
C PRO A 61 3.93 7.00 15.37
N TYR A 62 4.94 7.80 15.69
CA TYR A 62 6.38 7.48 15.66
C TYR A 62 7.04 7.52 14.27
N THR A 63 7.49 8.73 13.92
CA THR A 63 8.66 8.98 13.06
C THR A 63 9.96 8.39 13.62
N ARG A 64 9.93 7.19 14.19
CA ARG A 64 11.12 6.41 14.53
C ARG A 64 11.32 5.40 13.42
N ASN A 65 12.54 5.41 12.89
CA ASN A 65 13.08 4.35 12.07
C ASN A 65 12.73 2.99 12.73
N PRO A 66 12.08 2.04 12.04
CA PRO A 66 11.80 0.70 12.55
C PRO A 66 13.04 -0.01 13.12
N ALA A 67 14.25 0.38 12.69
CA ALA A 67 15.50 -0.10 13.27
C ALA A 67 15.80 0.40 14.71
N VAL A 68 15.02 1.36 15.22
CA VAL A 68 15.20 2.04 16.53
C VAL A 68 14.00 1.77 17.45
N THR A 69 13.17 0.78 17.13
CA THR A 69 12.11 0.32 18.04
C THR A 69 12.72 -0.37 19.25
N ASP A 70 12.15 -0.16 20.44
CA ASP A 70 12.56 -0.85 21.65
C ASP A 70 12.37 -2.37 21.47
N GLY A 71 13.38 -3.16 21.86
CA GLY A 71 13.32 -4.63 21.81
C GLY A 71 12.26 -5.25 22.72
N HIS A 72 11.74 -4.51 23.70
CA HIS A 72 10.70 -5.00 24.61
C HIS A 72 9.27 -4.79 24.06
N ALA A 73 9.09 -3.86 23.13
CA ALA A 73 7.81 -3.59 22.51
C ALA A 73 8.01 -3.09 21.07
N PRO A 74 8.46 -3.97 20.15
CA PRO A 74 8.83 -3.59 18.78
C PRO A 74 7.69 -2.91 18.00
N PHE A 75 6.44 -3.16 18.39
CA PHE A 75 5.24 -2.55 17.81
C PHE A 75 4.48 -1.66 18.80
N GLN A 76 4.96 -1.52 20.03
CA GLN A 76 4.29 -0.84 21.17
C GLN A 76 2.85 -1.30 21.50
N ASN A 77 2.35 -2.28 20.75
CA ASN A 77 1.03 -2.88 20.89
C ASN A 77 1.13 -4.28 21.49
N HIS A 78 0.02 -4.77 22.05
CA HIS A 78 -0.08 -6.16 22.53
C HIS A 78 0.18 -7.15 21.36
N PRO A 79 0.79 -8.32 21.58
CA PRO A 79 1.05 -9.35 20.54
C PRO A 79 -0.15 -9.83 19.70
N LEU A 80 -1.37 -9.43 20.06
CA LEU A 80 -2.62 -9.80 19.38
C LEU A 80 -3.42 -8.57 18.93
N ALA A 81 -2.83 -7.38 19.05
CA ALA A 81 -3.47 -6.16 18.60
C ALA A 81 -3.57 -6.19 17.08
N LEU A 82 -4.76 -5.92 16.56
CA LEU A 82 -4.95 -5.68 15.14
C LEU A 82 -4.38 -4.30 14.84
N GLU A 83 -3.26 -4.27 14.11
CA GLU A 83 -2.66 -3.01 13.72
C GLU A 83 -3.51 -2.37 12.62
N HIS A 84 -3.92 -1.12 12.83
CA HIS A 84 -4.57 -0.31 11.79
C HIS A 84 -3.58 0.13 10.70
N MET A 85 -2.30 -0.20 10.89
CA MET A 85 -1.16 0.43 10.23
C MET A 85 -0.42 -0.56 9.31
N PRO A 86 -0.49 -0.42 7.96
CA PRO A 86 0.18 -1.32 7.03
C PRO A 86 1.72 -1.30 7.11
N SER A 87 2.32 -0.31 7.77
CA SER A 87 3.78 -0.23 7.94
C SER A 87 4.39 -1.46 8.66
N GLY A 88 3.65 -2.07 9.60
CA GLY A 88 4.05 -3.29 10.30
C GLY A 88 4.31 -4.49 9.38
N ILE A 89 3.69 -4.53 8.20
CA ILE A 89 3.83 -5.63 7.22
C ILE A 89 5.26 -5.72 6.66
N PHE A 90 6.01 -4.61 6.65
CA PHE A 90 7.38 -4.56 6.13
C PHE A 90 8.44 -4.93 7.16
N ILE A 91 8.06 -5.05 8.44
CA ILE A 91 8.97 -5.43 9.52
C ILE A 91 9.08 -6.96 9.52
N ARG A 92 10.25 -7.47 9.16
CA ARG A 92 10.52 -8.91 9.23
C ARG A 92 10.54 -9.37 10.69
N PRO A 93 9.99 -10.57 11.01
CA PRO A 93 10.11 -11.14 12.35
C PRO A 93 11.59 -11.29 12.74
N SER A 94 11.89 -11.07 14.02
CA SER A 94 13.27 -11.15 14.50
C SER A 94 13.85 -12.56 14.29
N HIS A 95 15.11 -12.64 13.83
CA HIS A 95 15.79 -13.92 13.61
C HIS A 95 15.91 -14.78 14.88
N ARG A 96 15.76 -14.17 16.08
CA ARG A 96 15.73 -14.89 17.36
C ARG A 96 14.48 -15.75 17.53
N LEU A 97 13.34 -15.33 16.98
CA LEU A 97 12.09 -16.10 16.99
C LEU A 97 12.04 -17.19 15.90
N SER A 98 12.90 -17.11 14.88
CA SER A 98 13.02 -18.15 13.85
C SER A 98 13.87 -19.35 14.30
N ARG A 99 14.58 -19.22 15.42
CA ARG A 99 15.36 -20.32 15.99
C ARG A 99 14.38 -21.22 16.77
N PRO A 100 14.30 -22.54 16.48
CA PRO A 100 13.46 -23.44 17.27
C PRO A 100 13.89 -23.35 18.73
N ALA A 101 12.91 -23.30 19.65
CA ALA A 101 13.17 -23.13 21.08
C ALA A 101 14.21 -24.12 21.64
N ASN A 102 14.33 -25.28 21.00
CA ASN A 102 15.25 -26.35 21.36
C ASN A 102 16.71 -26.15 20.89
N ALA A 103 17.04 -25.00 20.28
CA ALA A 103 18.39 -24.70 19.77
C ALA A 103 19.15 -23.68 20.63
N LEU A 104 18.68 -23.47 21.87
CA LEU A 104 19.31 -22.62 22.90
C LEU A 104 19.81 -23.40 24.13
N ASP A 105 19.81 -24.73 24.05
CA ASP A 105 20.63 -25.61 24.91
C ASP A 105 22.04 -25.76 24.31
#